data_AF-A0A256Z4R4-F1
#
_entry.id   AF-A0A256Z4R4-F1
#
_cell.length_a   1.000
_cell.length_b   1.000
_cell.length_c   1.000
_cell.angle_alpha   90.00
_cell.angle_beta   90.00
_cell.angle_gamma   90.00
#
_symmetry.space_group_name_H-M   'P 1'
#
loop_
_entity.id
_entity.type
_entity.pdbx_description
1 polymer ?
#
loop_
_entity_poly.entity_id
_entity_poly.type
_entity_poly.pdbx_seq_one_letter_code
_entity_poly.pdbx_strand_id
1 'polypeptide(L)'
;MSDDMRIVLIRFMAISLGLLITLSLACSILAWSDSLPESHIIGGIRFIRQKPHYCGPASLAMVLNYWGLNLTQDEVAKEVFNPSTNLTYIGDMVRYPRELGFFSRDFIGSIETIKYYIALDIPVIVLQKYSLKYPVGHYRVVIGYDDERKVMKVVDPAGGFIDINYTLFALLWKPGTTFTVINWTLVIYPKHMIIYEGTLTVTTTRTLTKTLTHIKTYTKTLTYTHTTTVTTFRYLYTTSTITLPIHIYITTTITETVKEIPRWSYTLIASLIIIIIALAVVCVAVSMKKK
;
A
#
# COMPACT_ATOMS: atom_id res chain seq x y z
N MET A 1 -7.43 -39.72 -40.70
CA MET A 1 -8.09 -38.77 -39.77
C MET A 1 -9.24 -38.14 -40.53
N SER A 2 -10.49 -38.43 -40.15
CA SER A 2 -11.68 -37.88 -40.83
C SER A 2 -11.72 -36.36 -40.69
N ASP A 3 -12.35 -35.67 -41.65
CA ASP A 3 -12.45 -34.21 -41.65
C ASP A 3 -13.13 -33.67 -40.38
N ASP A 4 -14.08 -34.43 -39.82
CA ASP A 4 -14.70 -34.12 -38.53
C ASP A 4 -13.69 -34.09 -37.37
N MET A 5 -12.74 -35.03 -37.36
CA MET A 5 -11.71 -35.09 -36.32
C MET A 5 -10.69 -33.94 -36.45
N ARG A 6 -10.46 -33.43 -37.68
CA ARG A 6 -9.63 -32.23 -37.91
C ARG A 6 -10.32 -30.97 -37.39
N ILE A 7 -11.63 -30.82 -37.62
CA ILE A 7 -12.42 -29.67 -37.16
C ILE A 7 -12.48 -29.63 -35.63
N VAL A 8 -12.67 -30.78 -34.97
CA VAL A 8 -12.67 -30.88 -33.51
C VAL A 8 -11.31 -30.49 -32.93
N LEU A 9 -10.20 -30.95 -33.54
CA LEU A 9 -8.85 -30.60 -33.09
C LEU A 9 -8.56 -29.10 -33.21
N ILE A 10 -8.93 -28.48 -34.34
CA ILE A 10 -8.73 -27.04 -34.59
C ILE A 10 -9.51 -26.20 -33.57
N ARG A 11 -10.76 -26.59 -33.26
CA ARG A 11 -11.57 -25.91 -32.24
C ARG A 11 -11.00 -26.06 -30.84
N PHE A 12 -10.51 -27.25 -30.49
CA PHE A 12 -9.84 -27.47 -29.20
C PHE A 12 -8.55 -26.64 -29.07
N MET A 13 -7.74 -26.56 -30.13
CA MET A 13 -6.52 -25.75 -30.17
C MET A 13 -6.81 -24.24 -30.10
N ALA A 14 -7.87 -23.76 -30.76
CA ALA A 14 -8.26 -22.35 -30.68
C ALA A 14 -8.78 -21.96 -29.29
N ILE A 15 -9.55 -22.84 -28.64
CA ILE A 15 -10.06 -22.63 -27.28
C ILE A 15 -8.91 -22.66 -26.26
N SER A 16 -7.97 -23.61 -26.37
CA SER A 16 -6.82 -23.67 -25.46
C SER A 16 -5.87 -22.49 -25.65
N LEU A 17 -5.64 -22.04 -26.88
CA LEU A 17 -4.87 -20.84 -27.18
C LEU A 17 -5.55 -19.56 -26.65
N GLY A 18 -6.87 -19.43 -26.82
CA GLY A 18 -7.66 -18.34 -26.26
C GLY A 18 -7.68 -18.31 -24.72
N LEU A 19 -7.70 -19.50 -24.09
CA LEU A 19 -7.60 -19.63 -22.63
C LEU A 19 -6.19 -19.26 -22.14
N LEU A 20 -5.13 -19.64 -22.86
CA LEU A 20 -3.76 -19.24 -22.52
C LEU A 20 -3.55 -17.73 -22.65
N ILE A 21 -4.09 -17.10 -23.70
CA ILE A 21 -3.99 -15.65 -23.92
C ILE A 21 -4.73 -14.90 -22.81
N THR A 22 -5.96 -15.30 -22.47
CA THR A 22 -6.73 -14.65 -21.40
C THR A 22 -6.11 -14.87 -20.01
N LEU A 23 -5.51 -16.03 -19.74
CA LEU A 23 -4.79 -16.30 -18.50
C LEU A 23 -3.49 -15.50 -18.40
N SER A 24 -2.78 -15.27 -19.52
CA SER A 24 -1.58 -14.43 -19.56
C SER A 24 -1.90 -12.95 -19.35
N LEU A 25 -2.97 -12.44 -19.95
CA LEU A 25 -3.44 -11.06 -19.76
C LEU A 25 -3.94 -10.82 -18.34
N ALA A 26 -4.64 -11.79 -17.73
CA ALA A 26 -5.02 -11.72 -16.32
C ALA A 26 -3.80 -11.73 -15.39
N CYS A 27 -2.74 -12.46 -15.72
CA CYS A 27 -1.49 -12.49 -14.96
C CYS A 27 -0.72 -11.16 -15.06
N SER A 28 -0.72 -10.50 -16.23
CA SER A 28 -0.12 -9.17 -16.41
C SER A 28 -0.87 -8.05 -15.69
N ILE A 29 -2.20 -8.15 -15.56
CA ILE A 29 -3.03 -7.20 -14.81
C ILE A 29 -2.85 -7.41 -13.29
N LEU A 30 -2.59 -8.64 -12.84
CA LEU A 30 -2.29 -8.96 -11.44
C LEU A 30 -0.82 -8.71 -11.03
N ALA A 31 0.07 -8.47 -12.00
CA ALA A 31 1.50 -8.25 -11.78
C ALA A 31 1.90 -6.76 -11.65
N TRP A 32 0.94 -5.83 -11.63
CA TRP A 32 1.20 -4.52 -11.03
C TRP A 32 1.38 -4.74 -9.53
N SER A 33 2.64 -4.91 -9.13
CA SER A 33 3.05 -5.07 -7.74
C SER A 33 2.73 -3.80 -6.98
N ASP A 34 1.79 -3.94 -6.07
CA ASP A 34 1.32 -3.05 -5.02
C ASP A 34 2.37 -2.72 -3.94
N SER A 35 3.63 -2.60 -4.34
CA SER A 35 4.74 -2.22 -3.48
C SER A 35 5.20 -0.83 -3.88
N LEU A 36 5.50 0.02 -2.88
CA LEU A 36 6.21 1.28 -3.11
C LEU A 36 7.44 1.04 -4.01
N PRO A 37 7.77 1.98 -4.92
CA PRO A 37 8.99 1.84 -5.72
C PRO A 37 10.20 1.70 -4.79
N GLU A 38 11.21 0.90 -5.16
CA GLU A 38 12.38 0.67 -4.30
C GLU A 38 13.17 1.97 -4.01
N SER A 39 13.04 2.97 -4.87
CA SER A 39 13.52 4.32 -4.63
C SER A 39 12.60 5.35 -5.28
N HIS A 40 12.52 6.53 -4.69
CA HIS A 40 11.84 7.68 -5.29
C HIS A 40 12.51 8.96 -4.82
N ILE A 41 12.56 9.98 -5.68
CA ILE A 41 13.02 11.31 -5.32
C ILE A 41 12.14 12.37 -5.98
N ILE A 42 11.62 13.27 -5.16
CA ILE A 42 10.83 14.42 -5.58
C ILE A 42 11.76 15.44 -6.22
N GLY A 43 11.47 15.79 -7.48
CA GLY A 43 12.14 16.88 -8.19
C GLY A 43 11.59 18.26 -7.81
N GLY A 44 12.27 19.34 -8.20
CA GLY A 44 11.72 20.69 -8.16
C GLY A 44 11.81 21.44 -6.83
N ILE A 45 12.18 20.79 -5.72
CA ILE A 45 12.49 21.51 -4.47
C ILE A 45 13.75 22.36 -4.65
N ARG A 46 13.63 23.66 -4.38
CA ARG A 46 14.75 24.60 -4.36
C ARG A 46 15.30 24.70 -2.94
N PHE A 47 16.60 24.42 -2.80
CA PHE A 47 17.28 24.54 -1.51
C PHE A 47 17.30 26.00 -1.03
N ILE A 48 16.93 26.20 0.25
CA ILE A 48 17.04 27.48 0.96
C ILE A 48 17.97 27.27 2.15
N ARG A 49 19.15 27.92 2.10
CA ARG A 49 20.08 27.93 3.24
C ARG A 49 19.47 28.75 4.38
N GLN A 50 19.37 28.14 5.56
CA GLN A 50 18.83 28.82 6.74
C GLN A 50 19.70 30.00 7.19
N LYS A 51 19.03 31.02 7.74
CA LYS A 51 19.61 31.99 8.68
C LYS A 51 19.72 31.38 10.09
N PRO A 52 20.42 32.03 11.04
CA PRO A 52 20.49 31.56 12.42
C PRO A 52 19.09 31.27 12.98
N HIS A 53 18.92 30.07 13.57
CA HIS A 53 17.66 29.58 14.14
C HIS A 53 16.49 29.39 13.17
N TYR A 54 16.68 29.54 11.85
CA TYR A 54 15.60 29.50 10.85
C TYR A 54 15.41 28.12 10.21
N CYS A 55 15.71 27.01 10.90
CA CYS A 55 15.47 25.66 10.34
C CYS A 55 13.99 25.45 9.99
N GLY A 56 13.08 25.89 10.85
CA GLY A 56 11.63 25.84 10.62
C GLY A 56 11.19 26.72 9.44
N PRO A 57 11.43 28.05 9.49
CA PRO A 57 11.10 28.96 8.42
C PRO A 57 11.65 28.56 7.05
N ALA A 58 12.92 28.15 6.98
CA ALA A 58 13.52 27.69 5.72
C ALA A 58 12.87 26.40 5.22
N SER A 59 12.60 25.42 6.09
CA SER A 59 11.94 24.16 5.69
C SER A 59 10.52 24.40 5.17
N LEU A 60 9.75 25.24 5.85
CA LEU A 60 8.42 25.63 5.41
C LEU A 60 8.45 26.37 4.07
N ALA A 61 9.35 27.34 3.90
CA ALA A 61 9.50 28.06 2.65
C ALA A 61 9.81 27.10 1.49
N MET A 62 10.72 26.12 1.69
CA MET A 62 11.02 25.11 0.66
C MET A 62 9.79 24.31 0.24
N VAL A 63 8.99 23.82 1.20
CA VAL A 63 7.81 23.00 0.92
C VAL A 63 6.66 23.83 0.33
N LEU A 64 6.42 25.04 0.83
CA LEU A 64 5.38 25.92 0.31
C LEU A 64 5.71 26.39 -1.12
N ASN A 65 6.99 26.65 -1.40
CA ASN A 65 7.44 27.04 -2.74
C ASN A 65 7.38 25.87 -3.72
N TYR A 66 7.60 24.64 -3.25
CA TYR A 66 7.37 23.44 -4.06
C TYR A 66 5.92 23.38 -4.57
N TRP A 67 4.95 23.81 -3.76
CA TRP A 67 3.54 23.90 -4.15
C TRP A 67 3.15 25.19 -4.90
N GLY A 68 4.14 25.93 -5.41
CA GLY A 68 3.90 27.08 -6.30
C GLY A 68 3.78 28.43 -5.60
N LEU A 69 4.03 28.52 -4.29
CA LEU A 69 4.25 29.82 -3.66
C LEU A 69 5.65 30.36 -3.98
N ASN A 70 5.88 31.63 -3.66
CA ASN A 70 7.18 32.28 -3.78
C ASN A 70 7.50 33.07 -2.50
N LEU A 71 7.67 32.33 -1.40
CA LEU A 71 7.95 32.86 -0.06
C LEU A 71 9.44 32.78 0.25
N THR A 72 9.97 33.85 0.82
CA THR A 72 11.30 33.88 1.44
C THR A 72 11.23 33.32 2.87
N GLN A 73 12.36 32.83 3.38
CA GLN A 73 12.42 32.39 4.79
C GLN A 73 12.14 33.52 5.78
N ASP A 74 12.38 34.79 5.40
CA ASP A 74 12.10 35.96 6.24
C ASP A 74 10.60 36.25 6.35
N GLU A 75 9.86 36.10 5.25
CA GLU A 75 8.41 36.20 5.26
C GLU A 75 7.78 35.09 6.12
N VAL A 76 8.26 33.85 5.95
CA VAL A 76 7.79 32.73 6.80
C VAL A 76 8.17 32.95 8.27
N ALA A 77 9.38 33.45 8.56
CA ALA A 77 9.83 33.65 9.93
C ALA A 77 8.96 34.62 10.72
N LYS A 78 8.38 35.66 10.07
CA LYS A 78 7.44 36.58 10.74
C LYS A 78 6.25 35.87 11.38
N GLU A 79 5.87 34.72 10.84
CA GLU A 79 4.65 33.99 11.23
C GLU A 79 4.93 32.80 12.17
N VAL A 80 6.16 32.26 12.15
CA VAL A 80 6.48 30.99 12.84
C VAL A 80 7.73 31.04 13.73
N PHE A 81 8.54 32.09 13.66
CA PHE A 81 9.74 32.23 14.48
C PHE A 81 9.45 33.10 15.71
N ASN A 82 9.84 32.61 16.89
CA ASN A 82 9.74 33.35 18.14
C ASN A 82 11.12 33.94 18.52
N PRO A 83 11.32 35.27 18.44
CA PRO A 83 12.60 35.90 18.75
C PRO A 83 13.02 35.78 20.23
N SER A 84 12.06 35.68 21.15
CA SER A 84 12.35 35.59 22.59
C SER A 84 12.93 34.24 22.99
N THR A 85 12.58 33.18 22.26
CA THR A 85 13.06 31.82 22.54
C THR A 85 14.05 31.30 21.48
N ASN A 86 14.21 32.02 20.36
CA ASN A 86 14.99 31.58 19.20
C ASN A 86 14.53 30.21 18.66
N LEU A 87 13.22 29.95 18.70
CA LEU A 87 12.61 28.69 18.28
C LEU A 87 11.45 28.91 17.31
N THR A 88 11.14 27.84 16.57
CA THR A 88 9.89 27.71 15.80
C THR A 88 9.12 26.51 16.34
N TYR A 89 7.93 26.74 16.87
CA TYR A 89 7.14 25.70 17.49
C TYR A 89 6.40 24.86 16.45
N ILE A 90 6.24 23.57 16.73
CA ILE A 90 5.53 22.63 15.85
C ILE A 90 4.08 23.08 15.55
N GLY A 91 3.44 23.77 16.50
CA GLY A 91 2.09 24.32 16.32
C GLY A 91 2.05 25.41 15.26
N ASP A 92 3.06 26.28 15.21
CA ASP A 92 3.18 27.32 14.18
C ASP A 92 3.47 26.69 12.81
N MET A 93 4.29 25.63 12.79
CA MET A 93 4.59 24.87 11.57
C MET A 93 3.34 24.26 10.95
N VAL A 94 2.37 23.85 11.78
CA VAL A 94 1.07 23.32 11.32
C VAL A 94 0.10 24.45 10.95
N ARG A 95 0.00 25.49 11.80
CA ARG A 95 -0.98 26.59 11.66
C ARG A 95 -0.74 27.39 10.39
N TYR A 96 0.48 27.87 10.15
CA TYR A 96 0.75 28.84 9.10
C TYR A 96 0.37 28.34 7.68
N PRO A 97 0.71 27.09 7.27
CA PRO A 97 0.22 26.56 6.00
C PRO A 97 -1.31 26.49 5.89
N ARG A 98 -2.03 26.25 7.01
CA ARG A 98 -3.51 26.23 7.00
C ARG A 98 -4.09 27.61 6.72
N GLU A 99 -3.48 28.66 7.27
CA GLU A 99 -3.85 30.06 7.04
C GLU A 99 -3.64 30.44 5.57
N LEU A 100 -2.61 29.87 4.92
CA LEU A 100 -2.37 29.98 3.48
C LEU A 100 -3.31 29.11 2.62
N GLY A 101 -4.27 28.40 3.22
CA GLY A 101 -5.25 27.58 2.50
C GLY A 101 -4.82 26.15 2.18
N PHE A 102 -3.66 25.69 2.66
CA PHE A 102 -3.18 24.32 2.45
C PHE A 102 -3.82 23.33 3.42
N PHE A 103 -3.84 22.05 3.03
CA PHE A 103 -3.93 20.98 4.01
C PHE A 103 -2.60 20.91 4.74
N SER A 104 -2.65 20.84 6.06
CA SER A 104 -1.46 20.72 6.90
C SER A 104 -1.82 19.99 8.18
N ARG A 105 -1.08 18.91 8.46
CA ARG A 105 -1.30 18.03 9.60
C ARG A 105 0.02 17.42 10.02
N ASP A 106 0.26 17.45 11.33
CA ASP A 106 1.30 16.67 11.95
C ASP A 106 0.79 15.33 12.49
N PHE A 107 1.71 14.37 12.60
CA PHE A 107 1.45 13.04 13.14
C PHE A 107 2.76 12.38 13.59
N ILE A 108 2.63 11.25 14.29
CA ILE A 108 3.74 10.37 14.65
C ILE A 108 4.02 9.47 13.45
N GLY A 109 5.13 9.67 12.77
CA GLY A 109 5.45 8.95 11.53
C GLY A 109 6.29 7.68 11.73
N SER A 110 6.41 6.93 10.64
CA SER A 110 7.40 5.87 10.44
C SER A 110 8.16 6.10 9.12
N ILE A 111 9.24 5.35 8.90
CA ILE A 111 9.97 5.40 7.61
C ILE A 111 9.01 5.08 6.47
N GLU A 112 8.20 4.04 6.62
CA GLU A 112 7.22 3.55 5.67
C GLU A 112 6.15 4.60 5.37
N THR A 113 5.64 5.29 6.40
CA THR A 113 4.69 6.39 6.19
C THR A 113 5.33 7.55 5.43
N ILE A 114 6.59 7.91 5.71
CA ILE A 114 7.28 8.93 4.92
C ILE A 114 7.43 8.48 3.48
N LYS A 115 7.93 7.26 3.22
CA LYS A 115 8.08 6.72 1.86
C LYS A 115 6.78 6.77 1.07
N TYR A 116 5.67 6.48 1.73
CA TYR A 116 4.34 6.60 1.15
C TYR A 116 4.07 8.03 0.67
N TYR A 117 4.22 9.06 1.51
CA TYR A 117 4.04 10.45 1.07
C TYR A 117 5.03 10.86 -0.03
N ILE A 118 6.28 10.39 0.07
CA ILE A 118 7.30 10.69 -0.93
C ILE A 118 6.95 10.09 -2.30
N ALA A 119 6.48 8.84 -2.36
CA ALA A 119 6.04 8.21 -3.61
C ALA A 119 4.83 8.89 -4.25
N LEU A 120 4.19 9.81 -3.52
CA LEU A 120 3.05 10.63 -3.98
C LEU A 120 3.47 12.05 -4.34
N ASP A 121 4.78 12.30 -4.42
CA ASP A 121 5.37 13.61 -4.65
C ASP A 121 4.94 14.65 -3.62
N ILE A 122 4.73 14.22 -2.36
CA ILE A 122 4.46 15.07 -1.20
C ILE A 122 5.72 15.14 -0.32
N PRO A 123 6.44 16.27 -0.31
CA PRO A 123 7.58 16.47 0.59
C PRO A 123 7.14 16.44 2.05
N VAL A 124 7.98 15.90 2.91
CA VAL A 124 7.66 15.72 4.32
C VAL A 124 8.63 16.52 5.19
N ILE A 125 8.11 17.35 6.10
CA ILE A 125 8.95 18.03 7.09
C ILE A 125 9.03 17.13 8.33
N VAL A 126 10.23 16.96 8.87
CA VAL A 126 10.47 16.23 10.12
C VAL A 126 11.18 17.10 11.13
N LEU A 127 10.88 16.91 12.42
CA LEU A 127 11.64 17.50 13.52
C LEU A 127 12.58 16.46 14.09
N GLN A 128 13.88 16.70 13.94
CA GLN A 128 14.92 15.80 14.38
C GLN A 128 15.89 16.51 15.32
N LYS A 129 16.73 15.75 16.01
CA LYS A 129 17.99 16.27 16.56
C LYS A 129 18.85 16.83 15.43
N TYR A 130 19.53 17.94 15.69
CA TYR A 130 20.56 18.46 14.78
C TYR A 130 21.64 17.40 14.56
N SER A 131 22.17 16.82 15.63
CA SER A 131 22.99 15.61 15.59
C SER A 131 22.84 14.79 16.88
N LEU A 132 23.41 13.58 16.92
CA LEU A 132 23.44 12.79 18.16
C LEU A 132 24.26 13.46 19.27
N LYS A 133 25.30 14.24 18.91
CA LYS A 133 26.14 14.98 19.85
C LYS A 133 25.49 16.29 20.31
N TYR A 134 24.74 16.94 19.44
CA TYR A 134 24.03 18.19 19.70
C TYR A 134 22.53 17.98 19.47
N PRO A 135 21.81 17.41 20.46
CA PRO A 135 20.43 16.95 20.31
C PRO A 135 19.39 18.06 20.36
N VAL A 136 19.73 19.28 19.93
CA VAL A 136 18.79 20.39 19.78
C VAL A 136 17.87 20.15 18.59
N GLY A 137 16.64 20.67 18.63
CA GLY A 137 15.65 20.52 17.57
C GLY A 137 16.09 21.17 16.26
N HIS A 138 15.85 20.46 15.16
CA HIS A 138 16.22 20.85 13.81
C HIS A 138 15.21 20.30 12.80
N TYR A 139 14.55 21.19 12.08
CA TYR A 139 13.65 20.80 11.01
C TYR A 139 14.43 20.48 9.73
N ARG A 140 13.99 19.43 9.04
CA ARG A 140 14.51 19.02 7.72
C ARG A 140 13.36 18.65 6.80
N VAL A 141 13.60 18.69 5.48
CA VAL A 141 12.63 18.27 4.47
C VAL A 141 13.08 16.96 3.84
N VAL A 142 12.32 15.89 4.01
CA VAL A 142 12.52 14.63 3.29
C VAL A 142 11.91 14.76 1.90
N ILE A 143 12.68 14.38 0.88
CA ILE A 143 12.28 14.47 -0.53
C ILE A 143 12.47 13.15 -1.28
N GLY A 144 13.02 12.13 -0.64
CA GLY A 144 13.33 10.89 -1.34
C GLY A 144 13.73 9.77 -0.40
N TYR A 145 13.81 8.58 -0.95
CA TYR A 145 14.36 7.41 -0.28
C TYR A 145 14.97 6.44 -1.30
N ASP A 146 15.78 5.52 -0.81
CA ASP A 146 16.44 4.49 -1.60
C ASP A 146 16.62 3.24 -0.71
N ASP A 147 15.91 2.17 -1.02
CA ASP A 147 15.86 0.95 -0.21
C ASP A 147 17.06 0.02 -0.40
N GLU A 148 17.70 0.08 -1.56
CA GLU A 148 18.97 -0.60 -1.79
C GLU A 148 20.05 -0.01 -0.87
N ARG A 149 20.14 1.32 -0.84
CA ARG A 149 21.12 2.05 0.00
C ARG A 149 20.66 2.25 1.44
N LYS A 150 19.38 2.00 1.73
CA LYS A 150 18.73 2.22 3.04
C LYS A 150 18.90 3.66 3.55
N VAL A 151 18.63 4.65 2.70
CA VAL A 151 18.78 6.08 3.03
C VAL A 151 17.52 6.88 2.75
N MET A 152 17.22 7.84 3.61
CA MET A 152 16.33 8.96 3.31
C MET A 152 17.14 10.07 2.64
N LYS A 153 16.60 10.63 1.57
CA LYS A 153 17.17 11.79 0.88
C LYS A 153 16.52 13.05 1.44
N VAL A 154 17.33 13.93 2.00
CA VAL A 154 16.88 15.02 2.85
C VAL A 154 17.49 16.34 2.39
N VAL A 155 16.69 17.39 2.35
CA VAL A 155 17.15 18.77 2.25
C VAL A 155 17.26 19.33 3.65
N ASP A 156 18.49 19.40 4.15
CA ASP A 156 18.83 20.00 5.43
C ASP A 156 19.07 21.52 5.22
N PRO A 157 18.27 22.41 5.84
CA PRO A 157 18.48 23.85 5.71
C PRO A 157 19.89 24.35 6.11
N ALA A 158 20.61 23.61 6.96
CA ALA A 158 22.00 23.88 7.32
C ALA A 158 23.00 23.25 6.34
N GLY A 159 22.71 22.03 5.89
CA GLY A 159 23.66 21.13 5.21
C GLY A 159 23.48 20.98 3.70
N GLY A 160 22.36 21.42 3.13
CA GLY A 160 22.00 21.15 1.73
C GLY A 160 21.35 19.78 1.53
N PHE A 161 21.52 19.20 0.35
CA PHE A 161 21.03 17.86 0.03
C PHE A 161 21.96 16.80 0.64
N ILE A 162 21.41 15.96 1.51
CA ILE A 162 22.14 14.91 2.22
C ILE A 162 21.37 13.59 2.22
N ASP A 163 22.10 12.48 2.19
CA ASP A 163 21.55 11.15 2.44
C ASP A 163 21.72 10.82 3.94
N ILE A 164 20.64 10.40 4.60
CA ILE A 164 20.66 9.94 5.99
C ILE A 164 20.23 8.48 6.02
N ASN A 165 21.10 7.59 6.50
CA ASN A 165 20.76 6.18 6.68
C ASN A 165 19.52 6.01 7.57
N TYR A 166 18.64 5.04 7.26
CA TYR A 166 17.39 4.80 8.00
C TYR A 166 17.58 4.65 9.51
N THR A 167 18.62 3.93 9.95
CA THR A 167 18.91 3.78 11.38
C THR A 167 19.27 5.12 12.01
N LEU A 168 20.14 5.90 11.38
CA LEU A 168 20.51 7.22 11.88
C LEU A 168 19.32 8.18 11.86
N PHE A 169 18.52 8.16 10.79
CA PHE A 169 17.31 8.96 10.65
C PHE A 169 16.37 8.70 11.83
N ALA A 170 16.07 7.43 12.13
CA ALA A 170 15.22 7.05 13.25
C ALA A 170 15.80 7.47 14.62
N LEU A 171 17.13 7.41 14.80
CA LEU A 171 17.78 7.87 16.04
C LEU A 171 17.70 9.39 16.23
N LEU A 172 17.89 10.15 15.14
CA LEU A 172 17.75 11.61 15.15
C LEU A 172 16.29 12.02 15.40
N TRP A 173 15.31 11.20 14.99
CA TRP A 173 13.89 11.50 15.11
C TRP A 173 13.28 11.32 16.50
N LYS A 174 14.02 10.63 17.40
CA LYS A 174 13.65 10.54 18.81
C LYS A 174 13.73 11.92 19.50
N PRO A 175 13.06 12.11 20.65
CA PRO A 175 13.13 13.35 21.44
C PRO A 175 14.55 13.86 21.68
N GLY A 176 14.69 15.18 21.76
CA GLY A 176 15.94 15.90 21.96
C GLY A 176 15.91 16.79 23.21
N THR A 177 16.86 17.72 23.32
CA THR A 177 16.94 18.63 24.48
C THR A 177 15.95 19.79 24.41
N THR A 178 15.46 20.15 23.22
CA THR A 178 14.53 21.27 23.02
C THR A 178 13.13 20.84 22.55
N PHE A 179 12.86 19.53 22.46
CA PHE A 179 11.56 18.98 22.04
C PHE A 179 11.35 17.57 22.61
N THR A 180 10.11 17.25 22.98
CA THR A 180 9.74 15.97 23.62
C THR A 180 8.92 15.04 22.72
N VAL A 181 8.45 15.53 21.57
CA VAL A 181 7.66 14.75 20.62
C VAL A 181 8.49 13.64 19.98
N ILE A 182 7.84 12.52 19.70
CA ILE A 182 8.45 11.33 19.07
C ILE A 182 8.05 11.29 17.61
N ASN A 183 9.03 11.10 16.71
CA ASN A 183 8.81 10.92 15.28
C ASN A 183 7.88 11.97 14.66
N TRP A 184 8.03 13.22 15.10
CA TRP A 184 7.15 14.28 14.63
C TRP A 184 7.36 14.52 13.14
N THR A 185 6.25 14.45 12.42
CA THR A 185 6.16 14.49 10.96
C THR A 185 5.10 15.49 10.58
N LEU A 186 5.36 16.29 9.55
CA LEU A 186 4.41 17.25 9.00
C LEU A 186 4.32 17.07 7.50
N VAL A 187 3.09 16.91 7.01
CA VAL A 187 2.75 16.93 5.59
C VAL A 187 1.95 18.17 5.27
N ILE A 188 2.26 18.77 4.14
CA ILE A 188 1.59 19.97 3.61
C ILE A 188 1.33 19.72 2.14
N TYR A 189 0.10 19.92 1.68
CA TYR A 189 -0.27 19.82 0.27
C TYR A 189 -1.56 20.62 -0.04
N PRO A 190 -1.84 20.96 -1.31
CA PRO A 190 -3.02 21.73 -1.67
C PRO A 190 -4.33 20.99 -1.33
N LYS A 191 -5.32 21.67 -0.74
CA LYS A 191 -6.59 21.02 -0.31
C LYS A 191 -7.39 20.35 -1.44
N HIS A 192 -7.19 20.76 -2.69
CA HIS A 192 -7.85 20.15 -3.85
C HIS A 192 -7.23 18.80 -4.24
N MET A 193 -6.07 18.45 -3.68
CA MET A 193 -5.49 17.11 -3.75
C MET A 193 -6.21 16.27 -2.70
N ILE A 194 -7.18 15.47 -3.13
CA ILE A 194 -7.86 14.52 -2.25
C ILE A 194 -7.02 13.25 -2.19
N ILE A 195 -6.44 12.97 -1.03
CA ILE A 195 -5.88 11.66 -0.70
C ILE A 195 -7.02 10.84 -0.10
N TYR A 196 -7.61 9.94 -0.88
CA TYR A 196 -8.55 8.96 -0.34
C TYR A 196 -7.76 7.84 0.31
N GLU A 197 -7.68 7.82 1.63
CA GLU A 197 -7.42 6.59 2.38
C GLU A 197 -8.73 5.81 2.44
N GLY A 198 -8.96 4.94 1.46
CA GLY A 198 -10.14 4.07 1.42
C GLY A 198 -9.74 2.60 1.59
N THR A 199 -10.39 1.87 2.49
CA THR A 199 -10.36 0.41 2.44
C THR A 199 -11.48 -0.05 1.51
N LEU A 200 -11.11 -0.69 0.40
CA LEU A 200 -12.03 -1.26 -0.58
C LEU A 200 -12.13 -2.77 -0.31
N THR A 201 -13.11 -3.16 0.50
CA THR A 201 -13.38 -4.57 0.78
C THR A 201 -14.20 -5.15 -0.37
N VAL A 202 -13.59 -6.01 -1.19
CA VAL A 202 -14.25 -6.72 -2.29
C VAL A 202 -14.49 -8.17 -1.88
N THR A 203 -15.70 -8.47 -1.45
CA THR A 203 -16.11 -9.85 -1.12
C THR A 203 -16.61 -10.56 -2.37
N THR A 204 -15.92 -11.61 -2.82
CA THR A 204 -16.35 -12.47 -3.94
C THR A 204 -16.80 -13.83 -3.42
N THR A 205 -18.11 -14.08 -3.41
CA THR A 205 -18.67 -15.39 -3.02
C THR A 205 -18.86 -16.27 -4.25
N ARG A 206 -18.25 -17.47 -4.27
CA ARG A 206 -18.45 -18.46 -5.32
C ARG A 206 -19.13 -19.72 -4.76
N THR A 207 -20.37 -19.95 -5.16
CA THR A 207 -21.13 -21.15 -4.77
C THR A 207 -20.97 -22.22 -5.85
N LEU A 208 -20.44 -23.39 -5.49
CA LEU A 208 -20.36 -24.56 -6.36
C LEU A 208 -21.44 -25.57 -5.93
N THR A 209 -22.44 -25.75 -6.79
CA THR A 209 -23.50 -26.74 -6.58
C THR A 209 -23.26 -27.93 -7.50
N LYS A 210 -23.10 -29.13 -6.93
CA LYS A 210 -23.02 -30.37 -7.70
C LYS A 210 -24.29 -31.17 -7.45
N THR A 211 -25.10 -31.31 -8.49
CA THR A 211 -26.30 -32.15 -8.48
C THR A 211 -25.93 -33.51 -9.06
N LEU A 212 -26.03 -34.56 -8.24
CA LEU A 212 -25.90 -35.93 -8.72
C LEU A 212 -27.30 -36.45 -9.05
N THR A 213 -27.51 -36.87 -10.29
CA THR A 213 -28.80 -37.36 -10.75
C THR A 213 -29.22 -38.55 -9.87
N HIS A 214 -30.37 -38.39 -9.20
CA HIS A 214 -31.05 -39.33 -8.29
C HIS A 214 -30.66 -39.44 -6.79
N ILE A 215 -29.67 -38.71 -6.21
CA ILE A 215 -29.27 -38.99 -4.79
C ILE A 215 -28.95 -37.73 -3.92
N LYS A 216 -29.65 -36.61 -4.12
CA LYS A 216 -29.48 -35.30 -3.42
C LYS A 216 -28.39 -34.37 -3.97
N THR A 217 -28.64 -33.07 -3.77
CA THR A 217 -27.80 -31.95 -4.15
C THR A 217 -26.74 -31.68 -3.08
N TYR A 218 -25.48 -31.54 -3.49
CA TYR A 218 -24.38 -31.10 -2.63
C TYR A 218 -23.99 -29.67 -2.99
N THR A 219 -24.04 -28.76 -2.03
CA THR A 219 -23.66 -27.35 -2.21
C THR A 219 -22.40 -27.06 -1.40
N LYS A 220 -21.29 -26.72 -2.07
CA LYS A 220 -20.08 -26.18 -1.44
C LYS A 220 -20.03 -24.68 -1.75
N THR A 221 -20.29 -23.85 -0.74
CA THR A 221 -20.10 -22.40 -0.86
C THR A 221 -18.67 -22.05 -0.46
N LEU A 222 -17.91 -21.46 -1.39
CA LEU A 222 -16.59 -20.92 -1.15
C LEU A 222 -16.70 -19.40 -1.13
N THR A 223 -16.52 -18.78 0.03
CA THR A 223 -16.52 -17.32 0.15
C THR A 223 -15.07 -16.84 0.13
N TYR A 224 -14.70 -16.05 -0.87
CA TYR A 224 -13.39 -15.40 -0.95
C TYR A 224 -13.56 -13.93 -0.58
N THR A 225 -13.05 -13.52 0.57
CA THR A 225 -13.03 -12.10 0.95
C THR A 225 -11.67 -11.53 0.58
N HIS A 226 -11.64 -10.60 -0.37
CA HIS A 226 -10.44 -9.87 -0.75
C HIS A 226 -10.54 -8.45 -0.19
N THR A 227 -9.64 -8.07 0.70
CA THR A 227 -9.63 -6.72 1.28
C THR A 227 -8.49 -5.93 0.67
N THR A 228 -8.78 -5.05 -0.28
CA THR A 228 -7.77 -4.17 -0.85
C THR A 228 -7.79 -2.85 -0.11
N THR A 229 -6.64 -2.35 0.34
CA THR A 229 -6.55 -0.96 0.79
C THR A 229 -6.22 -0.11 -0.42
N VAL A 230 -7.22 0.60 -0.94
CA VAL A 230 -7.04 1.43 -2.12
C VAL A 230 -6.77 2.85 -1.66
N THR A 231 -5.53 3.29 -1.79
CA THR A 231 -5.26 4.72 -1.79
C THR A 231 -5.57 5.26 -3.18
N THR A 232 -6.50 6.20 -3.31
CA THR A 232 -6.74 6.88 -4.59
C THR A 232 -6.45 8.37 -4.49
N PHE A 233 -5.86 8.92 -5.54
CA PHE A 233 -5.65 10.36 -5.70
C PHE A 233 -6.69 10.91 -6.67
N ARG A 234 -7.32 12.02 -6.30
CA ARG A 234 -8.07 12.81 -7.27
C ARG A 234 -7.61 14.26 -7.20
N TYR A 235 -7.01 14.72 -8.29
CA TYR A 235 -6.78 16.15 -8.53
C TYR A 235 -8.07 16.77 -9.07
N LEU A 236 -8.73 17.60 -8.28
CA LEU A 236 -9.87 18.39 -8.76
C LEU A 236 -9.35 19.70 -9.37
N TYR A 237 -8.86 19.65 -10.61
CA TYR A 237 -8.71 20.88 -11.39
C TYR A 237 -10.09 21.33 -11.86
N THR A 238 -10.46 22.58 -11.60
CA THR A 238 -11.63 23.20 -12.24
C THR A 238 -11.40 23.18 -13.76
N THR A 239 -12.28 22.46 -14.47
CA THR A 239 -12.46 22.35 -15.93
C THR A 239 -11.53 21.50 -16.80
N SER A 240 -10.65 20.67 -16.24
CA SER A 240 -10.04 19.59 -17.04
C SER A 240 -9.62 18.39 -16.18
N THR A 241 -10.37 17.30 -16.30
CA THR A 241 -10.12 16.04 -15.63
C THR A 241 -8.86 15.39 -16.22
N ILE A 242 -7.76 15.38 -15.48
CA ILE A 242 -6.55 14.61 -15.83
C ILE A 242 -6.49 13.41 -14.90
N THR A 243 -6.61 12.22 -15.48
CA THR A 243 -6.46 10.92 -14.80
C THR A 243 -4.98 10.56 -14.74
N LEU A 244 -4.38 10.53 -13.55
CA LEU A 244 -2.99 10.09 -13.34
C LEU A 244 -2.94 8.65 -12.81
N PRO A 245 -1.82 7.91 -13.02
CA PRO A 245 -1.71 6.49 -12.68
C PRO A 245 -1.90 6.22 -11.17
N ILE A 246 -2.56 5.10 -10.89
CA ILE A 246 -3.07 4.68 -9.59
C ILE A 246 -2.00 3.84 -8.88
N HIS A 247 -1.71 4.10 -7.59
CA HIS A 247 -0.94 3.19 -6.76
C HIS A 247 -1.89 2.45 -5.79
N ILE A 248 -2.01 1.13 -5.94
CA ILE A 248 -2.90 0.26 -5.17
C ILE A 248 -2.05 -0.51 -4.14
N TYR A 249 -2.63 -0.92 -2.99
CA TYR A 249 -1.98 -1.78 -2.01
C TYR A 249 -2.90 -2.95 -1.61
N ILE A 250 -2.58 -4.19 -2.00
CA ILE A 250 -3.38 -5.40 -1.78
C ILE A 250 -2.80 -6.25 -0.64
N THR A 251 -3.66 -6.63 0.32
CA THR A 251 -3.39 -7.67 1.32
C THR A 251 -4.49 -8.73 1.23
N THR A 252 -4.14 -10.00 1.01
CA THR A 252 -5.13 -11.10 0.88
C THR A 252 -5.18 -11.97 2.13
N THR A 253 -6.37 -12.17 2.70
CA THR A 253 -6.63 -13.13 3.79
C THR A 253 -7.62 -14.18 3.32
N ILE A 254 -7.31 -15.47 3.50
CA ILE A 254 -8.14 -16.59 3.06
C ILE A 254 -8.81 -17.25 4.28
N THR A 255 -10.11 -17.52 4.22
CA THR A 255 -10.82 -18.28 5.27
C THR A 255 -11.71 -19.34 4.64
N GLU A 256 -11.53 -20.61 5.01
CA GLU A 256 -12.35 -21.73 4.54
C GLU A 256 -13.38 -22.09 5.62
N THR A 257 -14.64 -22.32 5.24
CA THR A 257 -15.65 -22.86 6.17
C THR A 257 -16.38 -24.03 5.51
N VAL A 258 -16.29 -25.20 6.12
CA VAL A 258 -16.97 -26.43 5.69
C VAL A 258 -18.13 -26.69 6.66
N LYS A 259 -19.36 -26.83 6.14
CA LYS A 259 -20.53 -27.18 6.96
C LYS A 259 -20.88 -28.65 6.75
N GLU A 260 -20.58 -29.50 7.72
CA GLU A 260 -21.01 -30.90 7.73
C GLU A 260 -22.48 -31.05 8.19
N ILE A 261 -23.18 -32.08 7.69
CA ILE A 261 -24.56 -32.46 8.04
C ILE A 261 -24.52 -33.77 8.87
N PRO A 262 -25.45 -34.00 9.83
CA PRO A 262 -25.19 -34.83 11.03
C PRO A 262 -25.16 -36.35 10.84
N ARG A 263 -24.54 -37.00 11.84
CA ARG A 263 -24.14 -38.42 12.00
C ARG A 263 -25.18 -39.54 11.82
N TRP A 264 -26.43 -39.30 11.44
CA TRP A 264 -27.44 -40.37 11.35
C TRP A 264 -27.55 -41.05 9.98
N SER A 265 -26.69 -40.69 9.01
CA SER A 265 -26.66 -41.30 7.67
C SER A 265 -25.71 -42.49 7.50
N TYR A 266 -25.01 -42.94 8.55
CA TYR A 266 -24.02 -44.03 8.44
C TYR A 266 -24.63 -45.44 8.38
N THR A 267 -25.89 -45.63 8.76
CA THR A 267 -26.54 -46.96 8.81
C THR A 267 -26.95 -47.52 7.44
N LEU A 268 -27.13 -46.69 6.42
CA LEU A 268 -27.46 -47.15 5.06
C LEU A 268 -26.22 -47.50 4.22
N ILE A 269 -25.06 -46.91 4.54
CA ILE A 269 -23.81 -47.13 3.80
C ILE A 269 -23.15 -48.45 4.21
N ALA A 270 -23.25 -48.84 5.49
CA ALA A 270 -22.70 -50.10 5.99
C ALA A 270 -23.36 -51.34 5.34
N SER A 271 -24.68 -51.32 5.11
CA SER A 271 -25.40 -52.44 4.48
C SER A 271 -25.05 -52.60 3.00
N LEU A 272 -24.76 -51.51 2.29
CA LEU A 272 -24.42 -51.55 0.86
C LEU A 272 -22.98 -52.07 0.63
N ILE A 273 -22.06 -51.75 1.53
CA ILE A 273 -20.66 -52.21 1.47
C ILE A 273 -20.55 -53.71 1.73
N ILE A 274 -21.35 -54.27 2.65
CA ILE A 274 -21.34 -55.72 2.94
C ILE A 274 -21.82 -56.54 1.73
N ILE A 275 -22.83 -56.05 1.00
CA ILE A 275 -23.34 -56.72 -0.21
C ILE A 275 -22.31 -56.68 -1.35
N ILE A 276 -21.58 -55.57 -1.51
CA ILE A 276 -20.53 -55.42 -2.52
C ILE A 276 -19.33 -56.33 -2.22
N ILE A 277 -18.94 -56.46 -0.96
CA ILE A 277 -17.85 -57.37 -0.55
C ILE A 277 -18.26 -58.85 -0.76
N ALA A 278 -19.50 -59.22 -0.44
CA ALA A 278 -20.00 -60.58 -0.68
C ALA A 278 -19.99 -60.96 -2.17
N LEU A 279 -20.38 -60.04 -3.05
CA LEU A 279 -20.36 -60.24 -4.51
C LEU A 279 -18.94 -60.32 -5.09
N ALA A 280 -17.99 -59.55 -4.53
CA ALA A 280 -16.59 -59.60 -4.93
C ALA A 280 -15.91 -60.93 -4.55
N VAL A 281 -16.22 -61.48 -3.37
CA VAL A 281 -15.68 -62.77 -2.92
C VAL A 281 -16.18 -63.93 -3.77
N VAL A 282 -17.45 -63.91 -4.19
CA VAL A 282 -18.02 -64.92 -5.11
C VAL A 282 -17.36 -64.86 -6.50
N CYS A 283 -17.07 -63.65 -7.01
CA CYS A 283 -16.40 -63.51 -8.32
C CYS A 283 -14.94 -64.01 -8.31
N VAL A 284 -14.21 -63.78 -7.22
CA VAL A 284 -12.82 -64.26 -7.08
C VAL A 284 -12.78 -65.79 -6.94
N ALA A 285 -13.71 -66.40 -6.20
CA ALA A 285 -13.79 -67.86 -6.06
C ALA A 285 -14.11 -68.58 -7.39
N VAL A 286 -14.93 -67.97 -8.25
CA VAL A 286 -15.24 -68.51 -9.60
C VAL A 286 -14.06 -68.36 -10.56
N SER A 287 -13.24 -67.32 -10.41
CA SER A 287 -12.06 -67.09 -11.25
C SER A 287 -10.88 -68.02 -10.95
N MET A 288 -10.82 -68.63 -9.76
CA MET A 288 -9.69 -69.49 -9.35
C MET A 288 -9.90 -70.99 -9.63
N LYS A 289 -11.05 -71.41 -10.16
CA LYS A 289 -11.32 -72.82 -10.55
C LYS A 289 -11.10 -73.13 -12.04
N LYS A 290 -10.53 -72.18 -12.80
CA LYS A 290 -10.30 -72.32 -14.26
C LYS A 290 -8.83 -72.16 -14.69
N LYS A 291 -7.87 -72.41 -13.80
CA LYS A 291 -6.47 -72.68 -14.15
C LYS A 291 -6.05 -74.00 -13.53
#